data_AF-G8TPL5-F1
#
_entry.id   AF-G8TPL5-F1
#
_cell.length_a   1.000
_cell.length_b   1.000
_cell.length_c   1.000
_cell.angle_alpha   90.00
_cell.angle_beta   90.00
_cell.angle_gamma   90.00
#
_symmetry.space_group_name_H-M   'P 1'
#
loop_
_entity.id
_entity.type
_entity.pdbx_description
1 polymer ?
#
loop_
_entity_poly.entity_id
_entity_poly.type
_entity_poly.pdbx_seq_one_letter_code
_entity_poly.pdbx_strand_id
1 'polypeptide(L)'
;MKYIIATIALIVILASCNKKGQDFKIRSVTLTAHKPLQYQQELLRVKFLDGGDSTKGIGVTSGYPANLPLPATMLVDASFKLKLYSQPCYVQLWGDSTGLISTVKVNMKDYKIIFPLEMEVGNSDMKVTLTGKWDQQ
;
A
#
# COMPACT_ATOMS: atom_id res chain seq x y z
N MET A 1 52.01 2.95 2.50
CA MET A 1 51.15 2.20 1.54
C MET A 1 50.08 1.32 2.23
N LYS A 2 50.39 0.58 3.31
CA LYS A 2 49.41 -0.29 4.01
C LYS A 2 48.14 0.43 4.51
N TYR A 3 48.26 1.68 4.98
CA TYR A 3 47.12 2.43 5.51
C TYR A 3 46.18 2.97 4.43
N ILE A 4 46.70 3.31 3.23
CA ILE A 4 45.91 3.86 2.12
C ILE A 4 44.90 2.83 1.60
N ILE A 5 45.31 1.56 1.54
CA ILE A 5 44.45 0.44 1.11
C ILE A 5 43.30 0.24 2.11
N ALA A 6 43.58 0.38 3.42
CA ALA A 6 42.56 0.27 4.47
C ALA A 6 41.53 1.41 4.41
N THR A 7 41.96 2.64 4.12
CA THR A 7 41.04 3.79 3.99
C THR A 7 40.16 3.67 2.75
N ILE A 8 40.71 3.20 1.61
CA ILE A 8 39.94 2.97 0.39
C ILE A 8 38.91 1.84 0.62
N ALA A 9 39.29 0.76 1.29
CA ALA A 9 38.38 -0.32 1.64
C ALA A 9 37.22 0.17 2.54
N LEU A 10 37.50 1.02 3.52
CA LEU A 10 36.48 1.57 4.43
C LEU A 10 35.47 2.47 3.71
N ILE A 11 35.92 3.27 2.73
CA ILE A 11 35.05 4.15 1.94
C ILE A 11 34.11 3.34 1.05
N VAL A 12 34.57 2.23 0.48
CA VAL A 12 33.74 1.35 -0.38
C VAL A 12 32.65 0.65 0.43
N ILE A 13 32.94 0.25 1.68
CA ILE A 13 31.95 -0.39 2.57
C ILE A 13 30.86 0.61 2.98
N LEU A 14 31.23 1.88 3.26
CA LEU A 14 30.27 2.94 3.62
C LEU A 14 29.39 3.36 2.43
N ALA A 15 29.91 3.33 1.20
CA ALA A 15 29.14 3.66 -0.01
C ALA A 15 28.18 2.54 -0.46
N SER A 16 28.34 1.30 0.03
CA SER A 16 27.54 0.14 -0.38
C SER A 16 26.19 0.01 0.33
N CYS A 17 25.91 0.84 1.34
CA CYS A 17 24.63 0.79 2.07
C CYS A 17 23.47 1.48 1.33
N ASN A 18 23.28 1.17 0.05
CA ASN A 18 22.05 1.52 -0.66
C ASN A 18 21.03 0.41 -0.43
N LYS A 19 20.23 0.51 0.64
CA LYS A 19 19.00 -0.28 0.76
C LYS A 19 18.13 0.05 -0.45
N LYS A 20 18.19 -0.78 -1.48
CA LYS A 20 17.24 -0.77 -2.60
C LYS A 20 15.87 -1.05 -2.01
N GLY A 21 15.13 0.00 -1.69
CA GLY A 21 13.73 -0.11 -1.32
C GLY A 21 12.99 -0.80 -2.46
N GLN A 22 12.35 -1.92 -2.19
CA GLN A 22 11.52 -2.60 -3.18
C GLN A 22 10.26 -1.75 -3.39
N ASP A 23 10.06 -1.29 -4.63
CA ASP A 23 8.83 -0.63 -5.03
C ASP A 23 7.70 -1.65 -5.06
N PHE A 24 6.70 -1.50 -4.20
CA PHE A 24 5.52 -2.34 -4.16
C PHE A 24 4.42 -1.74 -5.01
N LYS A 25 3.94 -2.54 -5.95
CA LYS A 25 2.86 -2.15 -6.84
C LYS A 25 1.52 -2.56 -6.23
N ILE A 26 0.69 -1.57 -5.89
CA ILE A 26 -0.67 -1.84 -5.43
C ILE A 26 -1.55 -1.96 -6.67
N ARG A 27 -2.18 -3.13 -6.86
CA ARG A 27 -3.04 -3.42 -8.03
C ARG A 27 -4.52 -3.20 -7.75
N SER A 28 -4.96 -3.37 -6.51
CA SER A 28 -6.37 -3.24 -6.13
C SER A 28 -6.53 -2.84 -4.66
N VAL A 29 -7.72 -2.35 -4.34
CA VAL A 29 -8.15 -1.98 -2.99
C VAL A 29 -9.52 -2.60 -2.75
N THR A 30 -9.70 -3.24 -1.60
CA THR A 30 -11.02 -3.72 -1.18
C THR A 30 -11.66 -2.71 -0.25
N LEU A 31 -12.77 -2.10 -0.66
CA LEU A 31 -13.63 -1.32 0.20
C LEU A 31 -14.57 -2.26 0.94
N THR A 32 -14.47 -2.35 2.26
CA THR A 32 -15.27 -3.27 3.08
C THR A 32 -16.52 -2.62 3.64
N ALA A 33 -16.46 -1.33 3.97
CA ALA A 33 -17.57 -0.55 4.49
C ALA A 33 -17.34 0.95 4.23
N HIS A 34 -18.43 1.71 4.16
CA HIS A 34 -18.42 3.17 4.26
C HIS A 34 -19.66 3.63 5.06
N LYS A 35 -19.62 4.87 5.57
CA LYS A 35 -20.81 5.48 6.20
C LYS A 35 -21.92 5.67 5.16
N PRO A 36 -23.20 5.69 5.55
CA PRO A 36 -24.30 6.02 4.64
C PRO A 36 -24.01 7.33 3.89
N LEU A 37 -24.19 7.31 2.57
CA LEU A 37 -23.94 8.45 1.70
C LEU A 37 -25.24 9.16 1.37
N GLN A 38 -25.14 10.46 1.13
CA GLN A 38 -26.30 11.28 0.76
C GLN A 38 -26.79 10.94 -0.65
N TYR A 39 -25.89 10.59 -1.57
CA TYR A 39 -26.19 10.32 -2.97
C TYR A 39 -25.90 8.85 -3.32
N GLN A 40 -26.96 8.06 -3.48
CA GLN A 40 -26.77 6.62 -3.75
C GLN A 40 -26.28 6.30 -5.16
N GLN A 41 -26.41 7.22 -6.11
CA GLN A 41 -25.95 7.02 -7.50
C GLN A 41 -24.53 7.52 -7.75
N GLU A 42 -23.81 7.95 -6.70
CA GLU A 42 -22.47 8.53 -6.85
C GLU A 42 -21.39 7.46 -7.05
N LEU A 43 -20.29 7.82 -7.73
CA LEU A 43 -19.14 6.94 -7.88
C LEU A 43 -18.09 7.20 -6.80
N LEU A 44 -17.80 6.15 -6.05
CA LEU A 44 -16.73 6.10 -5.06
C LEU A 44 -15.39 5.80 -5.71
N ARG A 45 -14.36 6.53 -5.27
CA ARG A 45 -12.96 6.32 -5.68
C ARG A 45 -12.06 6.40 -4.46
N VAL A 46 -11.05 5.54 -4.42
CA VAL A 46 -9.98 5.63 -3.43
C VAL A 46 -8.80 6.33 -4.06
N LYS A 47 -8.33 7.40 -3.42
CA LYS A 47 -7.13 8.15 -3.80
C LYS A 47 -6.01 7.90 -2.80
N PHE A 48 -4.80 7.84 -3.30
CA PHE A 48 -3.57 7.74 -2.52
C PHE A 48 -2.79 9.03 -2.68
N LEU A 49 -2.32 9.58 -1.56
CA LEU A 49 -1.50 10.79 -1.53
C LEU A 49 -0.15 10.50 -0.88
N ASP A 50 0.87 11.23 -1.32
CA ASP A 50 2.21 11.19 -0.76
C ASP A 50 2.21 11.69 0.71
N GLY A 51 3.01 11.06 1.58
CA GLY A 51 3.08 11.46 2.98
C GLY A 51 4.00 12.64 3.26
N GLY A 52 4.95 12.91 2.37
CA GLY A 52 5.80 14.11 2.39
C GLY A 52 5.11 15.31 1.74
N ASP A 53 4.23 15.06 0.77
CA ASP A 53 3.38 16.07 0.13
C ASP A 53 1.93 15.60 0.01
N SER A 54 1.10 16.00 0.97
CA SER A 54 -0.32 15.63 1.02
C SER A 54 -1.18 16.24 -0.08
N THR A 55 -0.62 17.02 -1.01
CA THR A 55 -1.33 17.52 -2.20
C THR A 55 -1.05 16.66 -3.43
N LYS A 56 0.04 15.88 -3.40
CA LYS A 56 0.48 15.05 -4.51
C LYS A 56 -0.26 13.72 -4.53
N GLY A 57 -1.16 13.56 -5.51
CA GLY A 57 -1.78 12.28 -5.83
C GLY A 57 -0.77 11.29 -6.40
N ILE A 58 -0.71 10.09 -5.81
CA ILE A 58 0.21 9.03 -6.21
C ILE A 58 -0.52 7.79 -6.77
N GLY A 59 -1.84 7.70 -6.60
CA GLY A 59 -2.65 6.64 -7.18
C GLY A 59 -4.15 6.88 -7.01
N VAL A 60 -4.96 6.28 -7.88
CA VAL A 60 -6.42 6.36 -7.81
C VAL A 60 -7.04 5.06 -8.31
N THR A 61 -8.17 4.66 -7.73
CA THR A 61 -8.93 3.50 -8.21
C THR A 61 -9.92 3.86 -9.32
N SER A 62 -10.39 2.83 -10.03
CA SER A 62 -11.63 2.91 -10.78
C SER A 62 -12.80 3.36 -9.90
N GLY A 63 -13.82 3.97 -10.52
CA GLY A 63 -15.06 4.34 -9.85
C GLY A 63 -15.87 3.10 -9.47
N TYR A 64 -16.51 3.14 -8.30
CA TYR A 64 -17.41 2.10 -7.80
C TYR A 64 -18.76 2.72 -7.42
N PRO A 65 -19.89 2.25 -7.98
CA PRO A 65 -21.21 2.79 -7.64
C PRO A 65 -21.56 2.58 -6.16
N ALA A 66 -21.91 3.67 -5.46
CA ALA A 66 -22.22 3.67 -4.03
C ALA A 66 -23.44 2.82 -3.63
N ASN A 67 -24.34 2.52 -4.56
CA ASN A 67 -25.53 1.69 -4.34
C ASN A 67 -25.27 0.18 -4.43
N LEU A 68 -24.07 -0.24 -4.80
CA LEU A 68 -23.73 -1.66 -4.89
C LEU A 68 -23.28 -2.23 -3.53
N PRO A 69 -23.43 -3.55 -3.33
CA PRO A 69 -23.07 -4.20 -2.07
C PRO A 69 -21.55 -4.32 -1.88
N LEU A 70 -21.12 -4.14 -0.62
CA LEU A 70 -19.75 -4.33 -0.16
C LEU A 70 -19.56 -5.74 0.47
N PRO A 71 -18.33 -6.28 0.53
CA PRO A 71 -17.07 -5.68 0.10
C PRO A 71 -16.90 -5.64 -1.43
N ALA A 72 -16.21 -4.60 -1.91
CA ALA A 72 -15.95 -4.42 -3.34
C ALA A 72 -14.46 -4.20 -3.61
N THR A 73 -13.92 -4.94 -4.60
CA THR A 73 -12.54 -4.76 -5.06
C THR A 73 -12.50 -3.77 -6.21
N MET A 74 -11.79 -2.67 -6.02
CA MET A 74 -11.55 -1.65 -7.03
C MET A 74 -10.12 -1.76 -7.54
N LEU A 75 -9.93 -1.70 -8.85
CA LEU A 75 -8.60 -1.74 -9.44
C LEU A 75 -7.94 -0.37 -9.29
N VAL A 76 -6.67 -0.38 -8.92
CA VAL A 76 -5.83 0.83 -8.91
C VAL A 76 -5.22 1.00 -10.30
N ASP A 77 -5.17 2.23 -10.78
CA ASP A 77 -4.47 2.52 -12.02
C ASP A 77 -3.02 1.99 -11.96
N ALA A 78 -2.60 1.34 -13.05
CA ALA A 78 -1.44 0.45 -13.13
C ALA A 78 -0.07 1.14 -12.91
N SER A 79 -0.06 2.45 -12.64
CA SER A 79 1.12 3.28 -12.44
C SER A 79 1.53 3.45 -10.97
N PHE A 80 0.68 3.05 -10.01
CA PHE A 80 0.97 3.30 -8.59
C PHE A 80 2.03 2.35 -8.00
N LYS A 81 3.16 2.92 -7.62
CA LYS A 81 4.25 2.26 -6.87
C LYS A 81 4.44 2.95 -5.54
N LEU A 82 4.53 2.16 -4.48
CA LEU A 82 4.76 2.61 -3.13
C LEU A 82 6.07 1.98 -2.62
N LYS A 83 6.97 2.80 -2.08
CA LYS A 83 8.19 2.30 -1.44
C LYS A 83 7.84 1.73 -0.06
N LEU A 84 7.88 0.41 0.06
CA LEU A 84 7.64 -0.27 1.34
C LEU A 84 8.66 0.20 2.38
N TYR A 85 8.20 0.37 3.63
CA TYR A 85 9.03 0.82 4.77
C TYR A 85 9.59 2.24 4.65
N SER A 86 9.08 3.06 3.74
CA SER A 86 9.47 4.47 3.59
C SER A 86 8.46 5.41 4.26
N GLN A 87 8.32 6.63 3.73
CA GLN A 87 7.41 7.66 4.25
C GLN A 87 5.95 7.15 4.33
N PRO A 88 5.13 7.66 5.26
CA PRO A 88 3.72 7.32 5.33
C PRO A 88 3.00 7.68 4.02
N CYS A 89 1.78 7.18 3.81
CA CYS A 89 0.90 7.69 2.77
C CYS A 89 -0.48 8.00 3.34
N TYR A 90 -1.26 8.80 2.63
CA TYR A 90 -2.66 9.03 2.99
C TYR A 90 -3.56 8.32 1.99
N VAL A 91 -4.57 7.63 2.51
CA VAL A 91 -5.63 7.00 1.71
C VAL A 91 -6.91 7.79 1.94
N GLN A 92 -7.53 8.20 0.85
CA GLN A 92 -8.75 9.00 0.88
C GLN A 92 -9.88 8.30 0.14
N LEU A 93 -11.07 8.31 0.72
CA LEU A 93 -12.30 7.91 0.05
C LEU A 93 -12.99 9.17 -0.48
N TRP A 94 -13.33 9.16 -1.76
CA TRP A 94 -14.00 10.26 -2.45
C TRP A 94 -15.27 9.78 -3.13
N GLY A 95 -16.32 10.57 -3.02
CA GLY A 95 -17.47 10.53 -3.90
C GLY A 95 -17.33 11.59 -4.98
N ASP A 96 -17.79 11.32 -6.20
CA ASP A 96 -17.76 12.35 -7.26
C ASP A 96 -18.70 13.53 -6.98
N SER A 97 -19.78 13.27 -6.24
CA SER A 97 -20.74 14.29 -5.82
C SER A 97 -20.44 14.79 -4.40
N THR A 98 -20.15 13.88 -3.47
CA THR A 98 -19.90 14.21 -2.06
C THR A 98 -18.52 14.84 -1.82
N GLY A 99 -17.55 14.63 -2.71
CA GLY A 99 -16.17 15.06 -2.48
C GLY A 99 -15.44 14.16 -1.48
N LEU A 100 -14.57 14.73 -0.65
CA LEU A 100 -13.79 13.97 0.33
C LEU A 100 -14.69 13.42 1.44
N ILE A 101 -14.81 12.09 1.54
CA ILE A 101 -15.62 11.41 2.56
C ILE A 101 -14.78 11.06 3.78
N SER A 102 -13.56 10.55 3.58
CA SER A 102 -12.68 10.13 4.67
C SER A 102 -11.22 10.15 4.26
N THR A 103 -10.33 10.33 5.23
CA THR A 103 -8.88 10.23 5.08
C THR A 103 -8.32 9.39 6.21
N VAL A 104 -7.43 8.45 5.88
CA VAL A 104 -6.64 7.70 6.85
C VAL A 104 -5.15 7.82 6.51
N LYS A 105 -4.32 8.04 7.53
CA LYS A 105 -2.87 7.98 7.40
C LYS A 105 -2.43 6.54 7.56
N VAL A 106 -1.83 5.98 6.51
CA VAL A 106 -1.21 4.65 6.57
C VAL A 106 0.23 4.84 7.01
N ASN A 107 0.50 4.48 8.26
CA ASN A 107 1.86 4.41 8.74
C ASN A 107 2.48 3.07 8.29
N MET A 108 3.47 3.15 7.40
CA MET A 108 4.19 1.98 6.90
C MET A 108 5.07 1.30 7.97
N LYS A 109 4.99 1.67 9.24
CA LYS A 109 5.55 0.89 10.37
C LYS A 109 4.52 -0.03 11.02
N ASP A 110 3.23 0.32 10.89
CA ASP A 110 2.13 -0.34 11.58
C ASP A 110 1.30 -1.24 10.63
N TYR A 111 1.63 -1.22 9.33
CA TYR A 111 0.99 -2.05 8.33
C TYR A 111 1.47 -3.51 8.37
N LYS A 112 0.54 -4.44 8.22
CA LYS A 112 0.81 -5.87 8.04
C LYS A 112 0.65 -6.20 6.57
N ILE A 113 1.74 -6.51 5.86
CA ILE A 113 1.63 -7.11 4.52
C ILE A 113 1.18 -8.56 4.69
N ILE A 114 -0.05 -8.87 4.27
CA ILE A 114 -0.52 -10.24 4.20
C ILE A 114 -0.14 -10.75 2.80
N PHE A 115 1.09 -11.26 2.69
CA PHE A 115 1.59 -11.90 1.48
C PHE A 115 0.94 -13.26 1.27
N PRO A 116 1.01 -13.79 0.05
CA PRO A 116 0.55 -15.12 -0.21
C PRO A 116 1.82 -16.05 -0.37
N LEU A 117 2.09 -16.97 0.59
CA LEU A 117 2.77 -18.30 0.47
C LEU A 117 2.48 -19.16 1.72
N GLU A 118 2.15 -20.44 1.55
CA GLU A 118 1.38 -21.19 2.56
C GLU A 118 2.07 -21.51 3.88
N MET A 119 1.49 -21.06 5.01
CA MET A 119 1.92 -21.41 6.36
C MET A 119 0.72 -21.75 7.23
N GLU A 120 0.72 -22.95 7.81
CA GLU A 120 -0.20 -23.37 8.84
C GLU A 120 0.39 -23.09 10.23
N VAL A 121 -0.38 -22.40 11.08
CA VAL A 121 -0.06 -22.23 12.52
C VAL A 121 -1.32 -22.47 13.34
N GLY A 122 -1.16 -23.17 14.46
CA GLY A 122 -2.25 -23.38 15.41
C GLY A 122 -1.81 -23.93 16.76
N ASN A 123 -2.72 -23.86 17.74
CA ASN A 123 -2.63 -24.46 19.07
C ASN A 123 -3.96 -25.17 19.41
N SER A 124 -4.21 -25.50 20.69
CA SER A 124 -5.42 -26.19 21.13
C SER A 124 -6.73 -25.45 20.84
N ASP A 125 -6.67 -24.13 20.64
CA ASP A 125 -7.85 -23.26 20.56
C ASP A 125 -8.10 -22.73 19.14
N MET A 126 -7.13 -22.84 18.22
CA MET A 126 -7.27 -22.32 16.86
C MET A 126 -6.24 -22.91 15.89
N LYS A 127 -6.66 -23.15 14.63
CA LYS A 127 -5.79 -23.50 13.51
C LYS A 127 -6.16 -22.65 12.28
N VAL A 128 -5.16 -22.10 11.57
CA VAL A 128 -5.38 -21.29 10.35
C VAL A 128 -4.35 -21.60 9.28
N THR A 129 -4.81 -21.54 8.03
CA THR A 129 -4.03 -21.64 6.78
C THR A 129 -4.06 -20.30 6.04
N LEU A 130 -2.92 -19.87 5.49
CA LEU A 130 -2.77 -18.68 4.65
C LEU A 130 -2.06 -19.08 3.36
N THR A 131 -2.28 -18.47 2.17
CA THR A 131 -1.79 -18.99 0.85
C THR A 131 -1.24 -17.97 -0.14
N GLY A 132 -0.23 -18.35 -0.96
CA GLY A 132 0.12 -17.74 -2.28
C GLY A 132 1.38 -18.13 -3.07
N LYS A 133 1.81 -17.22 -4.00
CA LYS A 133 2.81 -17.42 -5.07
C LYS A 133 3.73 -16.19 -5.27
N TRP A 134 5.00 -16.44 -5.65
CA TRP A 134 5.94 -15.43 -6.18
C TRP A 134 5.86 -15.33 -7.71
N ASP A 135 6.03 -14.12 -8.27
CA ASP A 135 6.30 -13.95 -9.71
C ASP A 135 7.70 -14.50 -10.02
N GLN A 136 7.78 -15.47 -10.94
CA GLN A 136 9.04 -16.00 -11.49
C GLN A 136 9.60 -15.03 -12.54
N GLN A 137 10.94 -14.98 -12.60
CA GLN A 137 11.78 -14.13 -13.46
C GLN A 137 11.39 -14.10 -14.93
#